data_AF-A0AAE0GVJ0-F1
#
_entry.id   AF-A0AAE0GVJ0-F1
#
_cell.length_a   1.000
_cell.length_b   1.000
_cell.length_c   1.000
_cell.angle_alpha   90.00
_cell.angle_beta   90.00
_cell.angle_gamma   90.00
#
_symmetry.space_group_name_H-M   'P 1'
#
loop_
_entity.id
_entity.type
_entity.pdbx_description
1 polymer ?
#
loop_
_entity_poly.entity_id
_entity_poly.type
_entity_poly.pdbx_seq_one_letter_code
_entity_poly.pdbx_strand_id
1 'polypeptide(L)'
;GKLMAKINPTNKAVARGMSRVWYWMWGLLELLERFPGQVPDVDITMQVEDTPKVERVVVLKPPKGGPKQHIPYTLGDMKNPPPIIFSAARNPGTIDLLWPLWTMWGEDIPGTGPKTGGFHDPAWEGLLPKIIEAGRSTPWTERKHKNAFWRGAARTSGLRDTLIACSGKPEFRVDASSVQHKTKEGKPIGALDRVGHQYLVYMDGRTFSSAMLPMIPTGALLLFPESPFETLHSRAFRNAGHYLPIDKHAEHLCHNSVEWAEAHPAEAAAKSKAALDWADQNLRMEKVYEYMLHMLQAYAKLQKFKPKPLGKVIGWGDVMKNVKRKRPGTKG
;
A
#
# COMPACT_ATOMS: atom_id res chain seq x y z
N GLY A 1 26.96 -4.09 2.77
CA GLY A 1 26.81 -3.36 4.05
C GLY A 1 26.31 -4.31 5.13
N LYS A 2 26.22 -3.86 6.39
CA LYS A 2 25.59 -4.63 7.48
C LYS A 2 24.28 -3.95 7.86
N LEU A 3 23.20 -4.71 8.00
CA LEU A 3 21.94 -4.22 8.55
C LEU A 3 21.92 -4.48 10.06
N MET A 4 21.72 -3.43 10.85
CA MET A 4 21.59 -3.49 12.31
C MET A 4 20.18 -3.01 12.67
N ALA A 5 19.48 -3.72 13.54
CA ALA A 5 18.16 -3.31 13.96
C ALA A 5 17.90 -3.57 15.45
N LYS A 6 17.27 -2.58 16.10
CA LYS A 6 16.56 -2.73 17.36
C LYS A 6 15.07 -2.82 17.07
N ILE A 7 14.52 -4.03 17.13
CA ILE A 7 13.09 -4.27 16.94
C ILE A 7 12.42 -4.11 18.30
N ASN A 8 11.59 -3.08 18.48
CA ASN A 8 10.73 -2.98 19.65
C ASN A 8 9.55 -3.95 19.45
N PRO A 9 9.43 -5.02 20.25
CA PRO A 9 8.26 -5.87 20.18
C PRO A 9 7.06 -5.03 20.64
N THR A 10 6.18 -4.67 19.70
CA THR A 10 4.83 -4.27 20.10
C THR A 10 4.23 -5.41 20.91
N ASN A 11 3.53 -5.07 21.99
CA ASN A 11 2.79 -5.97 22.89
C ASN A 11 2.33 -7.25 22.17
N LYS A 12 2.55 -8.44 22.76
CA LYS A 12 2.51 -9.82 22.20
C LYS A 12 1.34 -10.23 21.27
N ALA A 13 0.40 -9.33 20.95
CA ALA A 13 -0.83 -9.58 20.20
C ALA A 13 -0.81 -9.19 18.70
N VAL A 14 0.22 -8.51 18.14
CA VAL A 14 0.12 -8.00 16.75
C VAL A 14 0.96 -8.81 15.77
N ALA A 15 0.49 -10.01 15.45
CA ALA A 15 1.09 -10.83 14.41
C ALA A 15 1.04 -10.18 13.00
N ARG A 16 0.19 -9.16 12.77
CA ARG A 16 0.24 -8.31 11.57
C ARG A 16 1.44 -7.35 11.56
N GLY A 17 1.78 -6.72 12.68
CA GLY A 17 2.90 -5.79 12.78
C GLY A 17 4.24 -6.50 12.65
N MET A 18 4.37 -7.70 13.25
CA MET A 18 5.59 -8.49 13.17
C MET A 18 5.91 -8.92 11.73
N SER A 19 4.92 -9.37 10.94
CA SER A 19 5.16 -9.75 9.54
C SER A 19 5.74 -8.61 8.70
N ARG A 20 5.20 -7.39 8.88
CA ARG A 20 5.63 -6.19 8.14
C ARG A 20 7.08 -5.82 8.40
N VAL A 21 7.51 -5.89 9.68
CA VAL A 21 8.91 -5.66 10.07
C VAL A 21 9.82 -6.52 9.22
N TRP A 22 9.55 -7.83 9.14
CA TRP A 22 10.43 -8.76 8.45
C TRP A 22 10.43 -8.61 6.93
N TYR A 23 9.29 -8.22 6.33
CA TYR A 23 9.25 -7.91 4.90
C TYR A 23 9.95 -6.59 4.55
N TRP A 24 9.99 -5.59 5.43
CA TRP A 24 10.86 -4.43 5.23
C TRP A 24 12.34 -4.77 5.46
N MET A 25 12.67 -5.61 6.44
CA MET A 25 14.05 -6.10 6.62
C MET A 25 14.52 -6.87 5.39
N TRP A 26 13.66 -7.69 4.79
CA TRP A 26 13.91 -8.34 3.50
C TRP A 26 14.27 -7.31 2.44
N GLY A 27 13.44 -6.27 2.25
CA GLY A 27 13.71 -5.21 1.29
C GLY A 27 15.03 -4.49 1.52
N LEU A 28 15.38 -4.22 2.78
CA LEU A 28 16.66 -3.59 3.12
C LEU A 28 17.86 -4.52 2.84
N LEU A 29 17.74 -5.82 3.11
CA LEU A 29 18.79 -6.79 2.77
C LEU A 29 18.98 -6.89 1.25
N GLU A 30 17.90 -6.99 0.48
CA GLU A 30 18.01 -6.98 -0.98
C GLU A 30 18.57 -5.66 -1.51
N LEU A 31 18.22 -4.51 -0.93
CA LEU A 31 18.81 -3.22 -1.31
C LEU A 31 20.34 -3.24 -1.15
N LEU A 32 20.84 -3.78 -0.03
CA LEU A 32 22.28 -3.92 0.23
C LEU A 32 22.98 -4.86 -0.75
N GLU A 33 22.28 -5.91 -1.21
CA GLU A 33 22.80 -6.86 -2.20
C GLU A 33 22.78 -6.30 -3.62
N ARG A 34 21.72 -5.56 -3.99
CA ARG A 34 21.56 -4.94 -5.30
C ARG A 34 22.48 -3.75 -5.52
N PHE A 35 22.81 -3.01 -4.46
CA PHE A 35 23.61 -1.78 -4.53
C PHE A 35 24.83 -1.83 -3.59
N PRO A 36 25.77 -2.77 -3.79
CA PRO A 36 26.93 -2.94 -2.93
C PRO A 36 27.78 -1.66 -2.91
N GLY A 37 28.04 -1.13 -1.72
CA GLY A 37 28.86 0.07 -1.51
C GLY A 37 28.17 1.41 -1.82
N GLN A 38 26.94 1.41 -2.35
CA GLN A 38 26.23 2.64 -2.70
C GLN A 38 25.21 3.10 -1.64
N VAL A 39 24.78 2.19 -0.76
CA VAL A 39 23.93 2.51 0.39
C VAL A 39 24.80 3.16 1.47
N PRO A 40 24.54 4.42 1.88
CA PRO A 40 25.34 5.10 2.89
C PRO A 40 25.11 4.54 4.29
N ASP A 41 26.03 4.80 5.21
CA ASP A 41 25.76 4.65 6.64
C ASP A 41 24.62 5.59 7.02
N VAL A 42 23.53 5.06 7.54
CA VAL A 42 22.31 5.81 7.82
C VAL A 42 21.54 5.24 9.01
N ASP A 43 21.05 6.10 9.91
CA ASP A 43 20.15 5.73 11.00
C ASP A 43 18.72 6.16 10.67
N ILE A 44 17.82 5.19 10.48
CA ILE A 44 16.39 5.41 10.19
C ILE A 44 15.49 4.80 11.26
N THR A 45 14.34 5.43 11.50
CA THR A 45 13.25 4.85 12.29
C THR A 45 12.07 4.57 11.37
N MET A 46 11.60 3.32 11.37
CA MET A 46 10.45 2.88 10.58
C MET A 46 9.28 2.55 11.49
N GLN A 47 8.10 3.12 11.25
CA GLN A 47 6.88 2.73 11.94
C GLN A 47 6.09 1.74 11.06
N VAL A 48 5.64 0.64 11.64
CA VAL A 48 5.10 -0.53 10.92
C VAL A 48 3.57 -0.65 10.95
N GLU A 49 2.88 0.31 11.55
CA GLU A 49 1.43 0.39 11.59
C GLU A 49 0.85 1.08 10.34
N ASP A 50 -0.46 0.97 10.17
CA ASP A 50 -1.17 1.59 9.04
C ASP A 50 -1.25 3.12 9.14
N THR A 51 -1.20 3.67 10.36
CA THR A 51 -1.44 5.09 10.62
C THR A 51 -0.13 5.85 10.74
N PRO A 52 0.05 6.97 10.00
CA PRO A 52 1.21 7.85 10.19
C PRO A 52 1.30 8.34 11.63
N LYS A 53 2.52 8.64 12.09
CA LYS A 53 2.80 8.89 13.51
C LYS A 53 3.20 10.31 13.82
N VAL A 54 3.71 11.06 12.85
CA VAL A 54 4.28 12.38 13.11
C VAL A 54 3.29 13.44 12.67
N GLU A 55 2.39 13.81 13.59
CA GLU A 55 1.46 14.91 13.39
C GLU A 55 2.23 16.23 13.20
N ARG A 56 1.76 17.09 12.28
CA ARG A 56 2.25 18.47 12.13
C ARG A 56 2.06 19.30 13.38
N VAL A 57 1.09 18.92 14.22
CA VAL A 57 0.78 19.58 15.49
C VAL A 57 0.92 18.59 16.61
N VAL A 58 1.87 18.83 17.53
CA VAL A 58 2.04 18.02 18.73
C VAL A 58 0.98 18.38 19.74
N VAL A 59 0.24 17.39 20.22
CA VAL A 59 -0.60 17.56 21.40
C VAL A 59 0.20 17.17 22.64
N LEU A 60 0.59 18.16 23.45
CA LEU A 60 1.20 17.87 24.74
C LEU A 60 0.13 17.30 25.69
N LYS A 61 0.49 16.23 26.39
CA LYS A 61 -0.33 15.76 27.52
C LYS A 61 -0.40 16.89 28.55
N PRO A 62 -1.59 17.36 28.92
CA PRO A 62 -1.69 18.41 29.91
C PRO A 62 -1.20 17.91 31.28
N PRO A 63 -0.71 18.81 32.16
CA PRO A 63 -0.71 18.57 33.60
C PRO A 63 -2.11 18.08 34.02
N LYS A 64 -2.19 17.15 34.99
CA LYS A 64 -3.49 16.54 35.39
C LYS A 64 -4.60 17.60 35.52
N GLY A 65 -5.61 17.53 34.64
CA GLY A 65 -6.79 18.40 34.64
C GLY A 65 -6.74 19.64 33.72
N GLY A 66 -5.62 19.92 33.06
CA GLY A 66 -5.50 21.06 32.13
C GLY A 66 -6.04 20.78 30.71
N PRO A 67 -6.31 21.83 29.91
CA PRO A 67 -6.65 21.68 28.51
C PRO A 67 -5.45 21.16 27.72
N LYS A 68 -5.69 20.29 26.73
CA LYS A 68 -4.66 19.80 25.81
C LYS A 68 -4.02 21.01 25.10
N GLN A 69 -2.71 21.14 25.17
CA GLN A 69 -1.99 22.18 24.43
C GLN A 69 -1.51 21.62 23.11
N HIS A 70 -1.81 22.33 22.02
CA HIS A 70 -1.39 21.99 20.68
C HIS A 70 -0.19 22.88 20.31
N ILE A 71 0.99 22.29 20.14
CA ILE A 71 2.20 22.97 19.69
C ILE A 71 2.50 22.49 18.26
N PRO A 72 2.29 23.34 17.23
CA PRO A 72 2.70 22.99 15.88
C PRO A 72 4.21 22.76 15.81
N TYR A 73 4.63 21.69 15.15
CA TYR A 73 5.99 21.66 14.61
C TYR A 73 6.06 22.73 13.53
N THR A 74 6.88 23.74 13.76
CA THR A 74 7.16 24.74 12.73
C THR A 74 8.27 24.21 11.84
N LEU A 75 7.99 24.05 10.54
CA LEU A 75 9.02 23.63 9.59
C LEU A 75 10.17 24.65 9.61
N GLY A 76 11.39 24.18 9.89
CA GLY A 76 12.56 25.03 10.04
C GLY A 76 12.89 25.44 11.49
N ASP A 77 12.02 25.14 12.46
CA ASP A 77 12.36 25.31 13.88
C ASP A 77 13.26 24.18 14.37
N MET A 78 14.54 24.52 14.55
CA MET A 78 15.56 23.58 15.04
C MET A 78 15.56 23.42 16.56
N LYS A 79 14.78 24.21 17.32
CA LYS A 79 14.66 24.08 18.78
C LYS A 79 13.74 22.92 19.18
N ASN A 80 12.76 22.61 18.34
CA ASN A 80 11.85 21.48 18.54
C ASN A 80 11.61 20.73 17.22
N PRO A 81 12.65 20.10 16.63
CA PRO A 81 12.51 19.40 15.38
C PRO A 81 11.63 18.14 15.56
N PRO A 82 10.74 17.84 14.61
CA PRO A 82 9.94 16.62 14.67
C PRO A 82 10.82 15.36 14.55
N PRO A 83 10.41 14.23 15.13
CA PRO A 83 11.07 12.96 14.88
C PRO A 83 10.96 12.59 13.40
N ILE A 84 12.05 12.07 12.81
CA ILE A 84 12.01 11.59 11.43
C ILE A 84 11.58 10.13 11.42
N ILE A 85 10.39 9.88 10.87
CA ILE A 85 9.78 8.55 10.81
C ILE A 85 9.47 8.20 9.36
N PHE A 86 9.90 7.00 8.95
CA PHE A 86 9.52 6.37 7.70
C PHE A 86 8.24 5.56 7.89
N SER A 87 7.25 5.79 7.03
CA SER A 87 5.92 5.20 7.12
C SER A 87 5.41 4.72 5.77
N ALA A 88 4.52 3.73 5.80
CA ALA A 88 3.81 3.25 4.62
C ALA A 88 2.86 4.31 4.02
N ALA A 89 2.30 5.18 4.87
CA ALA A 89 1.39 6.23 4.47
C ALA A 89 1.60 7.52 5.27
N ARG A 90 1.09 8.62 4.73
CA ARG A 90 0.97 9.95 5.37
C ARG A 90 -0.40 10.56 5.06
N ASN A 91 -0.73 11.67 5.70
CA ASN A 91 -1.89 12.51 5.34
C ASN A 91 -1.50 14.01 5.41
N PRO A 92 -2.37 14.95 5.00
CA PRO A 92 -2.06 16.38 5.06
C PRO A 92 -1.63 16.89 6.44
N GLY A 93 -2.13 16.25 7.51
CA GLY A 93 -1.81 16.56 8.90
C GLY A 93 -0.54 15.89 9.43
N THR A 94 0.18 15.09 8.64
CA THR A 94 1.42 14.42 9.07
C THR A 94 2.62 14.73 8.19
N ILE A 95 3.83 14.46 8.72
CA ILE A 95 5.12 14.73 8.06
C ILE A 95 6.01 13.49 7.96
N ASP A 96 5.42 12.29 8.09
CA ASP A 96 6.09 11.03 7.85
C ASP A 96 6.69 10.96 6.43
N LEU A 97 7.89 10.38 6.34
CA LEU A 97 8.57 10.11 5.09
C LEU A 97 8.02 8.82 4.47
N LEU A 98 7.56 8.88 3.21
CA LEU A 98 6.98 7.72 2.55
C LEU A 98 8.04 6.66 2.24
N TRP A 99 7.75 5.43 2.64
CA TRP A 99 8.53 4.24 2.32
C TRP A 99 7.68 3.24 1.50
N PRO A 100 8.28 2.41 0.62
CA PRO A 100 7.53 1.40 -0.11
C PRO A 100 6.74 0.47 0.80
N LEU A 101 5.57 0.02 0.33
CA LEU A 101 4.73 -0.91 1.08
C LEU A 101 5.46 -2.25 1.28
N TRP A 102 5.30 -2.86 2.46
CA TRP A 102 5.90 -4.17 2.75
C TRP A 102 5.37 -5.27 1.81
N THR A 103 4.14 -5.11 1.32
CA THR A 103 3.45 -6.03 0.41
C THR A 103 4.20 -6.24 -0.92
N MET A 104 5.16 -5.38 -1.25
CA MET A 104 6.07 -5.55 -2.37
C MET A 104 6.88 -6.86 -2.24
N TRP A 105 7.31 -7.19 -1.02
CA TRP A 105 8.01 -8.44 -0.72
C TRP A 105 7.06 -9.53 -0.23
N GLY A 106 6.02 -9.13 0.51
CA GLY A 106 4.97 -10.05 0.94
C GLY A 106 4.18 -9.55 2.13
N GLU A 107 3.19 -10.34 2.56
CA GLU A 107 2.43 -10.10 3.78
C GLU A 107 1.93 -11.44 4.31
N ASP A 108 2.18 -11.72 5.59
CA ASP A 108 1.68 -12.92 6.25
C ASP A 108 0.58 -12.52 7.24
N ILE A 109 -0.68 -12.67 6.82
CA ILE A 109 -1.82 -12.38 7.70
C ILE A 109 -2.20 -13.65 8.48
N PRO A 110 -2.18 -13.64 9.82
CA PRO A 110 -2.59 -14.77 10.66
C PRO A 110 -4.04 -15.18 10.40
N GLY A 111 -4.30 -16.49 10.37
CA GLY A 111 -5.63 -17.01 10.04
C GLY A 111 -6.02 -16.84 8.56
N THR A 112 -5.13 -16.29 7.73
CA THR A 112 -5.29 -16.26 6.29
C THR A 112 -4.34 -17.28 5.63
N GLY A 113 -4.87 -18.04 4.68
CA GLY A 113 -4.26 -19.23 4.10
C GLY A 113 -5.08 -19.70 2.89
N PRO A 114 -4.62 -20.68 2.09
CA PRO A 114 -5.39 -21.19 0.95
C PRO A 114 -6.80 -21.66 1.35
N LYS A 115 -6.96 -22.10 2.61
CA LYS A 115 -8.22 -22.58 3.19
C LYS A 115 -9.15 -21.44 3.68
N THR A 116 -8.62 -20.25 3.95
CA THR A 116 -9.34 -19.10 4.55
C THR A 116 -9.31 -17.84 3.68
N GLY A 117 -8.80 -17.95 2.44
CA GLY A 117 -8.93 -16.89 1.45
C GLY A 117 -8.09 -15.63 1.72
N GLY A 118 -6.89 -15.78 2.28
CA GLY A 118 -5.92 -14.68 2.35
C GLY A 118 -5.49 -14.16 0.98
N PHE A 119 -4.86 -12.98 0.94
CA PHE A 119 -4.10 -12.57 -0.25
C PHE A 119 -2.94 -13.55 -0.45
N HIS A 120 -3.00 -14.37 -1.51
CA HIS A 120 -1.97 -15.36 -1.88
C HIS A 120 -1.13 -14.91 -3.07
N ASP A 121 -1.15 -13.63 -3.37
CA ASP A 121 -0.42 -13.13 -4.52
C ASP A 121 1.09 -13.38 -4.30
N PRO A 122 1.84 -13.81 -5.32
CA PRO A 122 3.31 -13.90 -5.26
C PRO A 122 3.93 -12.55 -4.89
N ALA A 123 5.21 -12.57 -4.55
CA ALA A 123 5.95 -11.34 -4.29
C ALA A 123 5.90 -10.48 -5.55
N TRP A 124 5.98 -9.16 -5.39
CA TRP A 124 5.71 -8.23 -6.48
C TRP A 124 6.58 -8.47 -7.72
N GLU A 125 7.84 -8.84 -7.51
CA GLU A 125 8.78 -9.24 -8.58
C GLU A 125 8.22 -10.33 -9.50
N GLY A 126 7.55 -11.33 -8.93
CA GLY A 126 6.93 -12.41 -9.69
C GLY A 126 5.46 -12.16 -10.04
N LEU A 127 4.79 -11.23 -9.36
CA LEU A 127 3.37 -10.92 -9.56
C LEU A 127 3.16 -9.94 -10.71
N LEU A 128 3.87 -8.80 -10.70
CA LEU A 128 3.65 -7.72 -11.65
C LEU A 128 3.74 -8.19 -13.11
N PRO A 129 4.77 -8.95 -13.54
CA PRO A 129 4.85 -9.43 -14.92
C PRO A 129 3.63 -10.24 -15.35
N LYS A 130 3.10 -11.08 -14.45
CA LYS A 130 1.92 -11.91 -14.73
C LYS A 130 0.65 -11.07 -14.87
N ILE A 131 0.48 -10.04 -14.05
CA ILE A 131 -0.68 -9.14 -14.17
C ILE A 131 -0.57 -8.34 -15.47
N ILE A 132 0.61 -7.80 -15.80
CA ILE A 132 0.84 -7.05 -17.04
C ILE A 132 0.57 -7.93 -18.26
N GLU A 133 1.09 -9.16 -18.28
CA GLU A 133 0.86 -10.12 -19.37
C GLU A 133 -0.63 -10.45 -19.52
N ALA A 134 -1.32 -10.82 -18.42
CA ALA A 134 -2.76 -11.10 -18.45
C ALA A 134 -3.57 -9.87 -18.89
N GLY A 135 -3.21 -8.69 -18.38
CA GLY A 135 -3.86 -7.42 -18.70
C GLY A 135 -3.72 -7.04 -20.17
N ARG A 136 -2.55 -7.30 -20.79
CA ARG A 136 -2.33 -7.07 -22.23
C ARG A 136 -3.06 -8.10 -23.10
N SER A 137 -3.13 -9.35 -22.63
CA SER A 137 -3.72 -10.46 -23.37
C SER A 137 -5.24 -10.54 -23.26
N THR A 138 -5.87 -9.77 -22.37
CA THR A 138 -7.34 -9.73 -22.20
C THR A 138 -7.91 -8.43 -22.77
N PRO A 139 -8.55 -8.46 -23.96
CA PRO A 139 -9.16 -7.29 -24.59
C PRO A 139 -10.19 -6.61 -23.69
N TRP A 140 -10.31 -5.29 -23.79
CA TRP A 140 -11.28 -4.49 -23.02
C TRP A 140 -12.71 -5.02 -23.17
N THR A 141 -13.13 -5.38 -24.38
CA THR A 141 -14.47 -5.85 -24.73
C THR A 141 -14.84 -7.22 -24.17
N GLU A 142 -13.86 -8.04 -23.79
CA GLU A 142 -14.08 -9.39 -23.24
C GLU A 142 -14.24 -9.39 -21.71
N ARG A 143 -13.97 -8.24 -21.08
CA ARG A 143 -14.02 -8.10 -19.62
C ARG A 143 -15.46 -7.90 -19.12
N LYS A 144 -15.70 -8.31 -17.88
CA LYS A 144 -16.96 -8.08 -17.17
C LYS A 144 -17.18 -6.58 -17.00
N HIS A 145 -18.28 -6.08 -17.57
CA HIS A 145 -18.58 -4.66 -17.68
C HIS A 145 -19.90 -4.26 -17.01
N LYS A 146 -20.75 -5.22 -16.61
CA LYS A 146 -22.07 -4.89 -16.06
C LYS A 146 -22.00 -4.07 -14.77
N ASN A 147 -20.98 -4.30 -13.95
CA ASN A 147 -20.87 -3.71 -12.62
C ASN A 147 -19.46 -3.20 -12.31
N ALA A 148 -19.38 -2.12 -11.54
CA ALA A 148 -18.20 -1.72 -10.79
C ALA A 148 -17.92 -2.72 -9.66
N PHE A 149 -16.74 -3.33 -9.66
CA PHE A 149 -16.45 -4.47 -8.81
C PHE A 149 -15.58 -4.12 -7.60
N TRP A 150 -15.95 -4.64 -6.42
CA TRP A 150 -15.18 -4.50 -5.17
C TRP A 150 -15.29 -5.73 -4.27
N ARG A 151 -14.17 -6.12 -3.64
CA ARG A 151 -14.11 -7.13 -2.58
C ARG A 151 -13.09 -6.71 -1.52
N GLY A 152 -13.49 -6.72 -0.25
CA GLY A 152 -12.59 -6.39 0.84
C GLY A 152 -13.23 -6.46 2.22
N ALA A 153 -12.47 -6.19 3.27
CA ALA A 153 -13.00 -6.19 4.63
C ALA A 153 -13.82 -4.92 4.90
N ALA A 154 -15.13 -5.09 5.14
CA ALA A 154 -16.07 -3.99 5.33
C ALA A 154 -15.81 -3.16 6.61
N ARG A 155 -15.56 -3.84 7.75
CA ARG A 155 -15.35 -3.26 9.10
C ARG A 155 -14.15 -2.30 9.26
N THR A 156 -13.49 -1.91 8.17
CA THR A 156 -12.32 -1.03 8.19
C THR A 156 -12.65 0.41 7.80
N SER A 157 -13.81 0.66 7.16
CA SER A 157 -14.25 2.00 6.77
C SER A 157 -15.77 2.00 6.54
N GLY A 158 -16.48 3.02 7.05
CA GLY A 158 -17.92 3.17 6.82
C GLY A 158 -18.28 3.33 5.34
N LEU A 159 -17.38 3.91 4.52
CA LEU A 159 -17.59 4.02 3.08
C LEU A 159 -17.62 2.65 2.37
N ARG A 160 -16.94 1.63 2.92
CA ARG A 160 -17.02 0.27 2.40
C ARG A 160 -18.39 -0.36 2.69
N ASP A 161 -18.97 -0.08 3.86
CA ASP A 161 -20.32 -0.52 4.19
C ASP A 161 -21.35 0.15 3.26
N THR A 162 -21.19 1.44 2.96
CA THR A 162 -21.99 2.14 1.95
C THR A 162 -21.88 1.49 0.58
N LEU A 163 -20.66 1.21 0.09
CA LEU A 163 -20.46 0.58 -1.21
C LEU A 163 -21.13 -0.80 -1.30
N ILE A 164 -21.05 -1.60 -0.23
CA ILE A 164 -21.72 -2.90 -0.15
C ILE A 164 -23.24 -2.72 -0.18
N ALA A 165 -23.78 -1.74 0.54
CA ALA A 165 -25.21 -1.44 0.50
C ALA A 165 -25.67 -1.06 -0.92
N CYS A 166 -24.83 -0.38 -1.71
CA CYS A 166 -25.13 -0.09 -3.10
C CYS A 166 -25.37 -1.38 -3.92
N SER A 167 -24.65 -2.45 -3.62
CA SER A 167 -24.74 -3.72 -4.35
C SER A 167 -26.11 -4.41 -4.24
N GLY A 168 -26.95 -4.00 -3.28
CA GLY A 168 -28.33 -4.50 -3.12
C GLY A 168 -29.33 -3.90 -4.10
N LYS A 169 -28.92 -2.89 -4.88
CA LYS A 169 -29.77 -2.14 -5.82
C LYS A 169 -29.22 -2.25 -7.24
N PRO A 170 -29.86 -3.03 -8.14
CA PRO A 170 -29.34 -3.28 -9.49
C PRO A 170 -29.08 -2.02 -10.32
N GLU A 171 -29.85 -0.95 -10.09
CA GLU A 171 -29.71 0.34 -10.77
C GLU A 171 -28.35 1.00 -10.53
N PHE A 172 -27.68 0.71 -9.41
CA PHE A 172 -26.37 1.27 -9.09
C PHE A 172 -25.22 0.60 -9.84
N ARG A 173 -25.46 -0.59 -10.42
CA ARG A 173 -24.45 -1.33 -11.18
C ARG A 173 -23.13 -1.51 -10.41
N VAL A 174 -23.25 -1.85 -9.13
CA VAL A 174 -22.13 -2.17 -8.22
C VAL A 174 -22.22 -3.64 -7.83
N ASP A 175 -21.10 -4.34 -7.90
CA ASP A 175 -20.91 -5.66 -7.30
C ASP A 175 -19.87 -5.54 -6.19
N ALA A 176 -20.35 -5.32 -4.95
CA ALA A 176 -19.51 -5.13 -3.78
C ALA A 176 -19.90 -6.08 -2.66
N SER A 177 -18.91 -6.75 -2.06
CA SER A 177 -19.15 -7.68 -0.96
C SER A 177 -18.02 -7.69 0.06
N SER A 178 -18.39 -7.86 1.33
CA SER A 178 -17.45 -8.03 2.43
C SER A 178 -16.77 -9.40 2.31
N VAL A 179 -15.45 -9.41 2.23
CA VAL A 179 -14.67 -10.64 2.33
C VAL A 179 -14.53 -11.00 3.80
N GLN A 180 -15.16 -12.09 4.20
CA GLN A 180 -14.97 -12.68 5.52
C GLN A 180 -14.07 -13.92 5.42
N HIS A 181 -12.79 -13.76 5.77
CA HIS A 181 -11.80 -14.86 5.71
C HIS A 181 -12.21 -16.12 6.50
N LYS A 182 -13.06 -15.98 7.54
CA LYS A 182 -13.54 -17.09 8.36
C LYS A 182 -14.80 -17.77 7.79
N THR A 183 -15.73 -17.02 7.22
CA THR A 183 -17.03 -17.55 6.77
C THR A 183 -17.10 -17.80 5.27
N LYS A 184 -16.05 -17.44 4.51
CA LYS A 184 -15.98 -17.51 3.03
C LYS A 184 -17.05 -16.68 2.31
N GLU A 185 -17.76 -15.81 3.02
CA GLU A 185 -18.63 -14.80 2.42
C GLU A 185 -17.82 -13.85 1.52
N GLY A 186 -18.42 -13.45 0.41
CA GLY A 186 -17.86 -12.52 -0.55
C GLY A 186 -16.73 -13.07 -1.44
N LYS A 187 -16.24 -14.31 -1.21
CA LYS A 187 -15.08 -14.96 -1.88
C LYS A 187 -13.91 -14.00 -2.21
N PRO A 188 -12.79 -14.05 -1.47
CA PRO A 188 -11.62 -13.25 -1.81
C PRO A 188 -11.16 -13.52 -3.25
N ILE A 189 -10.70 -12.45 -3.90
CA ILE A 189 -10.27 -12.45 -5.29
C ILE A 189 -8.76 -12.17 -5.35
N GLY A 190 -8.03 -12.97 -6.13
CA GLY A 190 -6.60 -12.77 -6.35
C GLY A 190 -6.33 -11.59 -7.29
N ALA A 191 -5.07 -11.19 -7.43
CA ALA A 191 -4.70 -10.12 -8.36
C ALA A 191 -5.00 -10.44 -9.82
N LEU A 192 -4.76 -11.69 -10.27
CA LEU A 192 -5.00 -12.09 -11.66
C LEU A 192 -6.49 -12.14 -12.02
N ASP A 193 -7.34 -12.56 -11.08
CA ASP A 193 -8.79 -12.61 -11.31
C ASP A 193 -9.39 -11.22 -11.57
N ARG A 194 -8.77 -10.15 -11.03
CA ARG A 194 -9.19 -8.76 -11.25
C ARG A 194 -9.04 -8.31 -12.71
N VAL A 195 -8.18 -8.96 -13.50
CA VAL A 195 -8.00 -8.67 -14.94
C VAL A 195 -9.30 -8.90 -15.71
N GLY A 196 -10.16 -9.82 -15.25
CA GLY A 196 -11.44 -10.10 -15.91
C GLY A 196 -12.49 -8.99 -15.78
N HIS A 197 -12.20 -7.85 -15.14
CA HIS A 197 -13.15 -6.77 -14.89
C HIS A 197 -12.76 -5.50 -15.64
N GLN A 198 -13.75 -4.77 -16.19
CA GLN A 198 -13.53 -3.43 -16.76
C GLN A 198 -13.42 -2.37 -15.67
N TYR A 199 -14.11 -2.53 -14.55
CA TYR A 199 -14.26 -1.50 -13.53
C TYR A 199 -13.89 -2.05 -12.16
N LEU A 200 -12.88 -1.46 -11.53
CA LEU A 200 -12.45 -1.82 -10.18
C LEU A 200 -12.55 -0.61 -9.26
N VAL A 201 -13.28 -0.74 -8.16
CA VAL A 201 -13.39 0.31 -7.14
C VAL A 201 -12.25 0.18 -6.15
N TYR A 202 -11.52 1.27 -5.90
CA TYR A 202 -10.61 1.36 -4.77
C TYR A 202 -11.32 2.00 -3.59
N MET A 203 -11.11 1.46 -2.37
CA MET A 203 -11.60 2.07 -1.14
C MET A 203 -10.53 1.98 -0.06
N ASP A 204 -10.29 3.07 0.65
CA ASP A 204 -9.44 3.04 1.85
C ASP A 204 -10.00 2.08 2.90
N GLY A 205 -9.08 1.48 3.67
CA GLY A 205 -9.42 0.83 4.94
C GLY A 205 -9.47 1.86 6.05
N ARG A 206 -8.77 1.57 7.16
CA ARG A 206 -8.61 2.54 8.25
C ARG A 206 -7.78 3.76 7.83
N THR A 207 -6.83 3.55 6.91
CA THR A 207 -5.96 4.60 6.36
C THR A 207 -5.85 4.45 4.86
N PHE A 208 -5.15 3.43 4.37
CA PHE A 208 -5.06 3.08 2.96
C PHE A 208 -5.45 1.61 2.75
N SER A 209 -5.46 1.15 1.50
CA SER A 209 -5.54 -0.29 1.21
C SER A 209 -4.41 -0.75 0.30
N SER A 210 -3.68 -1.78 0.71
CA SER A 210 -2.67 -2.44 -0.11
C SER A 210 -3.24 -3.09 -1.38
N ALA A 211 -4.56 -3.31 -1.44
CA ALA A 211 -5.24 -3.83 -2.63
C ALA A 211 -5.09 -2.95 -3.87
N MET A 212 -4.78 -1.66 -3.70
CA MET A 212 -4.50 -0.76 -4.82
C MET A 212 -3.35 -1.25 -5.70
N LEU A 213 -2.23 -1.70 -5.09
CA LEU A 213 -1.04 -2.10 -5.84
C LEU A 213 -1.35 -3.12 -6.94
N PRO A 214 -2.00 -4.27 -6.64
CA PRO A 214 -2.36 -5.23 -7.67
C PRO A 214 -3.58 -4.83 -8.52
N MET A 215 -4.27 -3.72 -8.25
CA MET A 215 -5.35 -3.21 -9.10
C MET A 215 -4.82 -2.39 -10.28
N ILE A 216 -3.80 -1.55 -10.06
CA ILE A 216 -3.24 -0.64 -11.08
C ILE A 216 -2.82 -1.37 -12.38
N PRO A 217 -2.05 -2.48 -12.34
CA PRO A 217 -1.56 -3.11 -13.57
C PRO A 217 -2.59 -3.99 -14.30
N THR A 218 -3.84 -4.09 -13.84
CA THR A 218 -4.82 -5.06 -14.35
C THR A 218 -5.35 -4.74 -15.75
N GLY A 219 -5.26 -3.48 -16.19
CA GLY A 219 -5.95 -2.99 -17.39
C GLY A 219 -7.45 -2.75 -17.19
N ALA A 220 -7.91 -2.68 -15.94
CA ALA A 220 -9.24 -2.16 -15.59
C ALA A 220 -9.20 -0.63 -15.41
N LEU A 221 -10.33 0.03 -15.63
CA LEU A 221 -10.54 1.40 -15.21
C LEU A 221 -10.66 1.41 -13.69
N LEU A 222 -9.71 2.08 -13.03
CA LEU A 222 -9.74 2.27 -11.60
C LEU A 222 -10.69 3.42 -11.23
N LEU A 223 -11.71 3.10 -10.46
CA LEU A 223 -12.63 4.05 -9.85
C LEU A 223 -12.04 4.45 -8.49
N PHE A 224 -11.57 5.69 -8.38
CA PHE A 224 -10.66 6.10 -7.31
C PHE A 224 -11.21 7.29 -6.53
N PRO A 225 -11.69 7.10 -5.29
CA PRO A 225 -12.15 8.20 -4.46
C PRO A 225 -10.96 9.03 -3.96
N GLU A 226 -11.25 10.30 -3.65
CA GLU A 226 -10.32 11.13 -2.90
C GLU A 226 -10.03 10.48 -1.54
N SER A 227 -8.74 10.42 -1.19
CA SER A 227 -8.27 9.89 0.10
C SER A 227 -7.43 10.96 0.78
N PRO A 228 -7.62 11.19 2.09
CA PRO A 228 -6.67 11.98 2.85
C PRO A 228 -5.33 11.24 3.04
N PHE A 229 -5.26 9.95 2.72
CA PHE A 229 -4.04 9.15 2.87
C PHE A 229 -3.31 8.95 1.55
N GLU A 230 -2.00 9.08 1.64
CA GLU A 230 -1.07 8.84 0.54
C GLU A 230 -0.06 7.78 0.96
N THR A 231 0.07 6.73 0.16
CA THR A 231 1.26 5.87 0.13
C THR A 231 2.21 6.39 -0.95
N LEU A 232 3.46 5.91 -0.98
CA LEU A 232 4.38 6.21 -2.08
C LEU A 232 3.72 5.94 -3.45
N HIS A 233 3.15 4.75 -3.59
CA HIS A 233 2.59 4.28 -4.86
C HIS A 233 1.27 4.98 -5.20
N SER A 234 0.41 5.27 -4.21
CA SER A 234 -0.88 5.92 -4.47
C SER A 234 -0.69 7.38 -4.86
N ARG A 235 0.27 8.07 -4.25
CA ARG A 235 0.66 9.42 -4.64
C ARG A 235 1.21 9.45 -6.06
N ALA A 236 2.13 8.53 -6.38
CA ALA A 236 2.71 8.45 -7.72
C ALA A 236 1.64 8.16 -8.79
N PHE A 237 0.73 7.22 -8.53
CA PHE A 237 -0.34 6.86 -9.45
C PHE A 237 -1.38 7.98 -9.62
N ARG A 238 -1.76 8.66 -8.52
CA ARG A 238 -2.66 9.82 -8.59
C ARG A 238 -2.08 10.93 -9.47
N ASN A 239 -0.79 11.22 -9.33
CA ASN A 239 -0.11 12.22 -10.17
C ASN A 239 -0.06 11.84 -11.65
N ALA A 240 -0.13 10.54 -11.99
CA ALA A 240 -0.18 10.08 -13.38
C ALA A 240 -1.56 10.27 -14.03
N GLY A 241 -2.64 10.36 -13.24
CA GLY A 241 -3.98 10.70 -13.73
C GLY A 241 -4.70 9.60 -14.54
N HIS A 242 -4.25 8.34 -14.48
CA HIS A 242 -4.81 7.22 -15.23
C HIS A 242 -5.95 6.49 -14.51
N TYR A 243 -6.90 7.24 -13.94
CA TYR A 243 -8.04 6.70 -13.19
C TYR A 243 -9.29 7.56 -13.41
N LEU A 244 -10.47 7.06 -13.02
CA LEU A 244 -11.69 7.85 -12.93
C LEU A 244 -11.89 8.28 -11.47
N PRO A 245 -11.79 9.59 -11.15
CA PRO A 245 -12.15 10.05 -9.82
C PRO A 245 -13.61 9.76 -9.54
N ILE A 246 -13.90 9.23 -8.36
CA ILE A 246 -15.28 9.08 -7.87
C ILE A 246 -15.46 9.88 -6.59
N ASP A 247 -16.68 10.30 -6.32
CA ASP A 247 -16.99 11.02 -5.10
C ASP A 247 -16.92 10.05 -3.90
N LYS A 248 -16.32 10.53 -2.81
CA LYS A 248 -16.22 9.80 -1.54
C LYS A 248 -17.48 9.92 -0.68
N HIS A 249 -18.39 10.84 -1.01
CA HIS A 249 -19.67 11.03 -0.33
C HIS A 249 -20.64 9.89 -0.67
N ALA A 250 -21.33 9.38 0.34
CA ALA A 250 -22.12 8.16 0.27
C ALA A 250 -23.24 8.25 -0.78
N GLU A 251 -23.84 9.43 -0.92
CA GLU A 251 -24.88 9.79 -1.88
C GLU A 251 -24.44 9.69 -3.34
N HIS A 252 -23.13 9.74 -3.61
CA HIS A 252 -22.57 9.76 -4.96
C HIS A 252 -21.76 8.50 -5.28
N LEU A 253 -21.29 7.78 -4.25
CA LEU A 253 -20.47 6.57 -4.39
C LEU A 253 -21.16 5.46 -5.21
N CYS A 254 -22.49 5.38 -5.16
CA CYS A 254 -23.25 4.33 -5.85
C CYS A 254 -23.56 4.64 -7.32
N HIS A 255 -23.30 5.86 -7.80
CA HIS A 255 -23.85 6.34 -9.06
C HIS A 255 -22.79 6.64 -10.12
N ASN A 256 -23.25 6.72 -11.37
CA ASN A 256 -22.60 7.39 -12.51
C ASN A 256 -21.28 6.81 -13.03
N SER A 257 -20.56 5.98 -12.27
CA SER A 257 -19.20 5.55 -12.66
C SER A 257 -19.21 4.61 -13.87
N VAL A 258 -20.13 3.63 -13.89
CA VAL A 258 -20.29 2.71 -15.03
C VAL A 258 -20.98 3.42 -16.20
N GLU A 259 -21.98 4.25 -15.93
CA GLU A 259 -22.69 5.05 -16.94
C GLU A 259 -21.75 6.00 -17.68
N TRP A 260 -20.87 6.67 -16.95
CA TRP A 260 -19.84 7.53 -17.52
C TRP A 260 -18.93 6.72 -18.45
N ALA A 261 -18.45 5.54 -18.01
CA ALA A 261 -17.53 4.75 -18.82
C ALA A 261 -18.17 4.19 -20.10
N GLU A 262 -19.46 3.85 -20.06
CA GLU A 262 -20.22 3.43 -21.23
C GLU A 262 -20.53 4.58 -22.19
N ALA A 263 -20.73 5.79 -21.67
CA ALA A 263 -20.87 7.00 -22.48
C ALA A 263 -19.53 7.46 -23.09
N HIS A 264 -18.40 7.07 -22.49
CA HIS A 264 -17.04 7.46 -22.92
C HIS A 264 -16.13 6.22 -23.11
N PRO A 265 -16.50 5.24 -23.96
CA PRO A 265 -15.83 3.94 -24.01
C PRO A 265 -14.38 4.04 -24.48
N ALA A 266 -14.10 4.95 -25.42
CA ALA A 266 -12.74 5.21 -25.88
C ALA A 266 -11.86 5.81 -24.78
N GLU A 267 -12.40 6.74 -23.98
CA GLU A 267 -11.67 7.36 -22.88
C GLU A 267 -11.44 6.38 -21.73
N ALA A 268 -12.45 5.58 -21.37
CA ALA A 268 -12.35 4.54 -20.37
C ALA A 268 -11.27 3.50 -20.73
N ALA A 269 -11.27 3.02 -21.97
CA ALA A 269 -10.25 2.10 -22.46
C ALA A 269 -8.85 2.73 -22.50
N ALA A 270 -8.75 4.00 -22.93
CA ALA A 270 -7.48 4.72 -22.96
C ALA A 270 -6.86 4.91 -21.56
N LYS A 271 -7.66 5.33 -20.56
CA LYS A 271 -7.21 5.44 -19.16
C LYS A 271 -6.74 4.10 -18.60
N SER A 272 -7.49 3.03 -18.89
CA SER A 272 -7.16 1.67 -18.44
C SER A 272 -5.85 1.17 -19.05
N LYS A 273 -5.64 1.40 -20.35
CA LYS A 273 -4.38 1.08 -21.02
C LYS A 273 -3.21 1.89 -20.45
N ALA A 274 -3.42 3.20 -20.24
CA ALA A 274 -2.39 4.08 -19.70
C ALA A 274 -2.00 3.69 -18.26
N ALA A 275 -2.95 3.27 -17.42
CA ALA A 275 -2.67 2.76 -16.08
C ALA A 275 -1.80 1.50 -16.11
N LEU A 276 -2.09 0.57 -17.01
CA LEU A 276 -1.33 -0.65 -17.22
C LEU A 276 0.10 -0.33 -17.70
N ASP A 277 0.25 0.51 -18.72
CA ASP A 277 1.56 0.88 -19.27
C ASP A 277 2.40 1.64 -18.24
N TRP A 278 1.77 2.56 -17.49
CA TRP A 278 2.42 3.28 -16.41
C TRP A 278 2.91 2.33 -15.31
N ALA A 279 2.12 1.33 -14.94
CA ALA A 279 2.52 0.34 -13.93
C ALA A 279 3.72 -0.50 -14.39
N ASP A 280 3.72 -0.93 -15.65
CA ASP A 280 4.84 -1.67 -16.24
C ASP A 280 6.13 -0.83 -16.21
N GLN A 281 6.05 0.49 -16.38
CA GLN A 281 7.22 1.36 -16.37
C GLN A 281 7.69 1.79 -14.98
N ASN A 282 6.74 2.01 -14.05
CA ASN A 282 7.00 2.75 -12.81
C ASN A 282 6.88 1.91 -11.53
N LEU A 283 6.23 0.74 -11.59
CA LEU A 283 6.05 -0.10 -10.41
C LEU A 283 6.98 -1.30 -10.34
N ARG A 284 7.91 -1.50 -11.29
CA ARG A 284 8.85 -2.63 -11.21
C ARG A 284 9.74 -2.57 -9.97
N MET A 285 10.23 -3.73 -9.50
CA MET A 285 11.08 -3.78 -8.31
C MET A 285 12.37 -2.96 -8.47
N GLU A 286 12.91 -2.84 -9.69
CA GLU A 286 14.03 -1.97 -10.00
C GLU A 286 13.73 -0.51 -9.62
N LYS A 287 12.54 0.00 -9.98
CA LYS A 287 12.10 1.36 -9.62
C LYS A 287 11.90 1.56 -8.14
N VAL A 288 11.43 0.53 -7.45
CA VAL A 288 11.25 0.54 -6.00
C VAL A 288 12.59 0.64 -5.29
N TYR A 289 13.59 -0.13 -5.73
CA TYR A 289 14.92 -0.05 -5.15
C TYR A 289 15.69 1.22 -5.53
N GLU A 290 15.53 1.74 -6.76
CA GLU A 290 16.04 3.06 -7.14
C GLU A 290 15.50 4.15 -6.19
N TYR A 291 14.20 4.12 -5.90
CA TYR A 291 13.59 5.04 -4.92
C TYR A 291 14.21 4.86 -3.52
N MET A 292 14.30 3.63 -3.03
CA MET A 292 14.87 3.34 -1.70
C MET A 292 16.31 3.87 -1.59
N LEU A 293 17.14 3.62 -2.60
CA LEU A 293 18.53 4.10 -2.63
C LEU A 293 18.59 5.63 -2.62
N HIS A 294 17.88 6.29 -3.53
CA HIS A 294 17.85 7.74 -3.61
C HIS A 294 17.34 8.39 -2.32
N MET A 295 16.29 7.81 -1.72
CA MET A 295 15.72 8.29 -0.47
C MET A 295 16.74 8.22 0.67
N LEU A 296 17.45 7.09 0.82
CA LEU A 296 18.47 6.93 1.86
C LEU A 296 19.70 7.83 1.62
N GLN A 297 20.13 8.00 0.36
CA GLN A 297 21.22 8.92 0.02
C GLN A 297 20.86 10.38 0.29
N ALA A 298 19.64 10.81 -0.05
CA ALA A 298 19.16 12.14 0.24
C ALA A 298 19.06 12.38 1.75
N TYR A 299 18.49 11.41 2.48
CA TYR A 299 18.36 11.51 3.94
C TYR A 299 19.71 11.50 4.66
N ALA A 300 20.67 10.66 4.24
CA ALA A 300 22.00 10.61 4.83
C ALA A 300 22.74 11.95 4.74
N LYS A 301 22.55 12.74 3.67
CA LYS A 301 23.12 14.10 3.53
C LYS A 301 22.57 15.09 4.57
N LEU A 302 21.39 14.83 5.13
CA LEU A 302 20.76 15.68 6.16
C LEU A 302 21.18 15.29 7.58
N GLN A 303 21.73 14.10 7.76
CA GLN A 303 22.15 13.60 9.06
C GLN A 303 23.43 14.31 9.52
N LYS A 304 23.40 14.93 10.70
CA LYS A 304 24.54 15.70 11.26
C LYS A 304 25.40 14.90 12.24
N PHE A 305 25.28 13.58 12.22
CA PHE A 305 26.04 12.68 13.08
C PHE A 305 26.50 11.46 12.28
N LYS A 306 27.52 10.78 12.81
CA LYS A 306 27.95 9.46 12.30
C LYS A 306 27.06 8.38 12.93
N PRO A 307 26.36 7.56 12.14
CA PRO A 307 25.56 6.45 12.65
C PRO A 307 26.36 5.55 13.55
N LYS A 308 25.73 5.08 14.62
CA LYS A 308 26.33 4.09 15.53
C LYS A 308 25.54 2.80 15.43
N PRO A 309 26.20 1.63 15.36
CA PRO A 309 25.49 0.35 15.31
C PRO A 309 24.48 0.24 16.46
N LEU A 310 23.22 -0.03 16.13
CA LEU A 310 22.11 -0.05 17.08
C LEU A 310 21.33 -1.37 16.96
N GLY A 311 21.28 -2.12 18.06
CA GLY A 311 20.63 -3.45 18.10
C GLY A 311 21.52 -4.58 17.58
N LYS A 312 20.90 -5.65 17.08
CA LYS A 312 21.62 -6.83 16.57
C LYS A 312 21.81 -6.75 15.06
N VAL A 313 22.82 -7.47 14.55
CA VAL A 313 22.95 -7.74 13.11
C VAL A 313 21.72 -8.54 12.66
N ILE A 314 21.08 -8.09 11.58
CA ILE A 314 19.99 -8.81 10.92
C ILE A 314 20.54 -9.42 9.64
N GLY A 315 20.40 -10.74 9.50
CA GLY A 315 20.73 -11.45 8.28
C GLY A 315 19.53 -12.17 7.68
N TRP A 316 19.74 -12.79 6.52
CA TRP A 316 18.70 -13.60 5.86
C TRP A 316 18.17 -14.72 6.75
N GLY A 317 19.01 -15.32 7.60
CA GLY A 317 18.57 -16.33 8.56
C GLY A 317 17.55 -15.81 9.57
N ASP A 318 17.62 -14.54 9.98
CA ASP A 318 16.59 -13.93 10.85
C ASP A 318 15.29 -13.70 10.06
N VAL A 319 15.39 -13.15 8.85
CA VAL A 319 14.21 -12.88 8.00
C VAL A 319 13.48 -14.17 7.64
N MET A 320 14.19 -15.20 7.16
CA MET A 320 13.59 -16.47 6.72
C MET A 320 12.89 -17.23 7.85
N LYS A 321 13.31 -17.06 9.11
CA LYS A 321 12.63 -17.67 10.27
C LYS A 321 11.28 -17.02 10.58
N ASN A 322 11.02 -15.82 10.07
CA ASN A 322 9.87 -15.00 10.47
C ASN A 322 8.92 -14.64 9.32
N VAL A 323 9.19 -15.10 8.11
CA VAL A 323 8.32 -14.94 6.94
C VAL A 323 7.95 -16.29 6.35
N LYS A 324 6.80 -16.39 5.72
CA LYS A 324 6.33 -17.63 5.08
C LYS A 324 6.79 -17.79 3.62
N ARG A 325 7.65 -16.89 3.14
CA ARG A 325 8.17 -16.89 1.77
C ARG A 325 9.57 -17.48 1.68
N LYS A 326 9.87 -18.09 0.54
CA LYS A 326 11.22 -18.53 0.17
C LYS A 326 11.99 -17.38 -0.46
N ARG A 327 13.27 -17.26 -0.12
CA ARG A 327 14.18 -16.29 -0.75
C ARG A 327 14.31 -16.57 -2.26
N PRO A 328 14.16 -15.57 -3.13
CA PRO A 328 14.45 -15.67 -4.56
C PRO A 328 15.88 -16.16 -4.80
N GLY A 329 16.06 -17.03 -5.79
CA GLY A 329 17.39 -17.49 -6.22
C GLY A 329 18.07 -18.54 -5.33
N THR A 330 17.53 -18.87 -4.14
CA THR A 330 18.01 -20.03 -3.38
C THR A 330 17.26 -21.28 -3.83
N LYS A 331 17.92 -22.18 -4.57
CA LYS A 331 17.44 -23.57 -4.71
C LYS A 331 17.46 -24.21 -3.32
N GLY A 332 16.36 -24.89 -2.98
CA GLY A 332 16.08 -25.39 -1.63
C GLY A 332 17.06 -26.43 -1.13
#